data_AF-A0A9E4DM51-F1
#
_entry.id   AF-A0A9E4DM51-F1
#
_cell.length_a   1.000
_cell.length_b   1.000
_cell.length_c   1.000
_cell.angle_alpha   90.00
_cell.angle_beta   90.00
_cell.angle_gamma   90.00
#
_symmetry.space_group_name_H-M   'P 1'
#
loop_
_entity.id
_entity.type
_entity.pdbx_description
1 polymer ?
#
loop_
_entity_poly.entity_id
_entity_poly.type
_entity_poly.pdbx_seq_one_letter_code
_entity_poly.pdbx_strand_id
1 'polypeptide(L)'
;MNRIVGYAPETLKDHDEHEYPKVRQGGPLLNTSNQNTAAAALILLVLAGLALHLWGDGRASHYHGPVHLAIDQRTVLVGDSAGLVELDVHNGEVLTQTAFADLSVPTPLADIQRLDNGDVLLAEADTASVWRCNLERTTCERFADLDKVAGRFLKIHYDESAQRLWVAA
;
A
#
# COMPACT_ATOMS: atom_id res chain seq x y z
N MET A 1 -55.87 -89.42 4.75
CA MET A 1 -54.81 -90.21 5.41
C MET A 1 -53.61 -90.22 4.50
N ASN A 2 -52.55 -89.49 4.81
CA ASN A 2 -51.32 -89.49 4.00
C ASN A 2 -50.09 -89.50 4.90
N ARG A 3 -49.18 -90.42 4.55
CA ARG A 3 -47.93 -90.79 5.23
C ARG A 3 -46.91 -89.65 5.23
N ILE A 4 -46.28 -89.46 6.39
CA ILE A 4 -45.00 -88.77 6.53
C ILE A 4 -43.91 -89.80 6.19
N VAL A 5 -43.06 -89.50 5.21
CA VAL A 5 -41.81 -90.22 4.94
C VAL A 5 -40.67 -89.29 5.33
N GLY A 6 -39.94 -89.64 6.38
CA GLY A 6 -38.73 -88.96 6.79
C GLY A 6 -37.53 -89.43 5.97
N TYR A 7 -36.68 -88.48 5.57
CA TYR A 7 -35.34 -88.76 5.07
C TYR A 7 -34.31 -88.18 6.04
N ALA A 8 -33.32 -89.00 6.37
CA ALA A 8 -32.18 -88.68 7.21
C ALA A 8 -31.20 -87.74 6.49
N PRO A 9 -30.48 -86.87 7.22
CA PRO A 9 -29.56 -85.91 6.62
C PRO A 9 -28.22 -86.56 6.25
N GLU A 10 -27.84 -86.46 4.98
CA GLU A 10 -26.46 -86.68 4.55
C GLU A 10 -25.61 -85.45 4.88
N THR A 11 -24.46 -85.73 5.46
CA THR A 11 -23.40 -84.80 5.89
C THR A 11 -22.90 -83.94 4.74
N LEU A 12 -23.20 -82.64 4.78
CA LEU A 12 -22.49 -81.63 4.00
C LEU A 12 -21.09 -81.43 4.61
N LYS A 13 -20.06 -81.74 3.83
CA LYS A 13 -18.68 -81.35 4.14
C LYS A 13 -18.51 -79.86 3.84
N ASP A 14 -18.10 -79.10 4.85
CA ASP A 14 -17.61 -77.73 4.69
C ASP A 14 -16.39 -77.72 3.76
N HIS A 15 -16.57 -77.12 2.59
CA HIS A 15 -15.49 -76.62 1.75
C HIS A 15 -15.49 -75.09 1.87
N ASP A 16 -14.92 -74.58 2.97
CA ASP A 16 -14.67 -73.15 3.13
C ASP A 16 -13.18 -72.90 2.88
N GLU A 17 -12.85 -72.42 1.68
CA GLU A 17 -11.69 -71.58 1.42
C GLU A 17 -11.88 -70.88 0.08
N HIS A 18 -12.70 -69.82 0.10
CA HIS A 18 -12.70 -68.80 -0.94
C HIS A 18 -11.84 -67.63 -0.46
N GLU A 19 -10.58 -67.68 -0.91
CA GLU A 19 -9.57 -66.66 -0.75
C GLU A 19 -10.00 -65.39 -1.52
N TYR A 20 -10.53 -64.40 -0.80
CA TYR A 20 -10.76 -63.07 -1.38
C TYR A 20 -9.41 -62.41 -1.70
N PRO A 21 -9.20 -61.87 -2.91
CA PRO A 21 -7.98 -61.13 -3.19
C PRO A 21 -7.93 -59.88 -2.31
N LYS A 22 -6.94 -59.83 -1.41
CA LYS A 22 -6.58 -58.62 -0.66
C LYS A 22 -6.21 -57.54 -1.68
N VAL A 23 -7.13 -56.61 -1.92
CA VAL A 23 -6.83 -55.33 -2.58
C VAL A 23 -5.79 -54.62 -1.71
N ARG A 24 -4.52 -54.65 -2.14
CA ARG A 24 -3.48 -53.82 -1.55
C ARG A 24 -3.86 -52.36 -1.80
N GLN A 25 -4.51 -51.73 -0.83
CA GLN A 25 -4.54 -50.27 -0.71
C GLN A 25 -3.15 -49.81 -0.27
N GLY A 26 -2.18 -49.91 -1.18
CA GLY A 26 -0.88 -49.26 -1.10
C GLY A 26 -0.90 -48.00 -1.95
N GLY A 27 -1.84 -47.09 -1.66
CA GLY A 27 -1.66 -45.71 -2.11
C GLY A 27 -0.47 -45.12 -1.34
N PRO A 28 0.37 -44.26 -1.94
CA PRO A 28 1.42 -43.58 -1.19
C PRO A 28 0.76 -42.85 -0.02
N LEU A 29 1.18 -43.16 1.20
CA LEU A 29 0.93 -42.31 2.37
C LEU A 29 1.63 -40.98 2.08
N LEU A 30 0.93 -40.10 1.37
CA LEU A 30 1.30 -38.71 1.24
C LEU A 30 1.54 -38.21 2.65
N ASN A 31 2.76 -37.74 2.88
CA ASN A 31 3.23 -37.20 4.14
C ASN A 31 2.39 -35.96 4.48
N THR A 32 1.22 -36.18 5.07
CA THR A 32 0.20 -35.17 5.40
C THR A 32 0.74 -34.11 6.34
N SER A 33 1.78 -34.45 7.13
CA SER A 33 2.49 -33.50 7.99
C SER A 33 3.19 -32.39 7.20
N ASN A 34 3.86 -32.74 6.10
CA ASN A 34 4.56 -31.77 5.23
C ASN A 34 3.58 -30.95 4.38
N GLN A 35 2.46 -31.55 3.96
CA GLN A 35 1.43 -30.84 3.21
C GLN A 35 0.66 -29.85 4.09
N ASN A 36 0.37 -30.22 5.34
CA ASN A 36 -0.31 -29.33 6.29
C ASN A 36 0.57 -28.14 6.70
N THR A 37 1.88 -28.35 6.87
CA THR A 37 2.82 -27.24 7.14
C THR A 37 2.98 -26.32 5.93
N ALA A 38 3.06 -26.87 4.72
CA ALA A 38 3.09 -26.06 3.50
C ALA A 38 1.80 -25.23 3.31
N ALA A 39 0.63 -25.83 3.58
CA ALA A 39 -0.64 -25.12 3.53
C ALA A 39 -0.73 -24.01 4.58
N ALA A 40 -0.27 -24.26 5.82
CA ALA A 40 -0.24 -23.26 6.87
C ALA A 40 0.71 -22.09 6.53
N ALA A 41 1.88 -22.37 5.94
CA ALA A 41 2.81 -21.34 5.49
C ALA A 41 2.22 -20.46 4.37
N LEU A 42 1.50 -21.07 3.42
CA LEU A 42 0.78 -20.34 2.36
C LEU A 42 -0.30 -19.42 2.94
N ILE A 43 -1.08 -19.89 3.90
CA ILE A 43 -2.10 -19.08 4.58
C ILE A 43 -1.45 -17.89 5.30
N LEU A 44 -0.33 -18.12 6.00
CA LEU A 44 0.40 -17.04 6.68
C LEU A 44 0.93 -15.98 5.72
N LEU A 45 1.43 -16.39 4.54
CA LEU A 45 1.90 -15.44 3.52
C LEU A 45 0.74 -14.59 2.97
N VAL A 46 -0.41 -15.20 2.71
CA VAL A 46 -1.61 -14.46 2.25
C VAL A 46 -2.08 -13.47 3.31
N LEU A 47 -2.13 -13.89 4.58
CA LEU A 47 -2.50 -12.99 5.67
C LEU A 47 -1.49 -11.86 5.88
N ALA A 48 -0.19 -12.14 5.77
CA ALA A 48 0.85 -11.11 5.86
C ALA A 48 0.74 -10.09 4.73
N GLY A 49 0.49 -10.54 3.48
CA GLY A 49 0.27 -9.67 2.34
C GLY A 49 -0.99 -8.79 2.52
N LEU A 50 -2.09 -9.38 3.02
CA LEU A 50 -3.31 -8.65 3.30
C LEU A 50 -3.11 -7.62 4.43
N ALA A 51 -2.40 -7.99 5.50
CA ALA A 51 -2.08 -7.07 6.59
C ALA A 51 -1.21 -5.90 6.09
N LEU A 52 -0.22 -6.16 5.23
CA LEU A 52 0.59 -5.11 4.60
C LEU A 52 -0.26 -4.18 3.74
N HIS A 53 -1.17 -4.73 2.94
CA HIS A 53 -2.04 -3.95 2.06
C HIS A 53 -2.97 -3.04 2.86
N LEU A 54 -3.65 -3.59 3.87
CA LEU A 54 -4.52 -2.83 4.77
C LEU A 54 -3.75 -1.77 5.56
N TRP A 55 -2.51 -2.06 5.95
CA TRP A 55 -1.64 -1.11 6.61
C TRP A 55 -1.23 0.05 5.69
N GLY A 56 -0.95 -0.24 4.41
CA GLY A 56 -0.69 0.77 3.38
C GLY A 56 -1.91 1.67 3.10
N ASP A 57 -3.08 1.06 2.89
CA ASP A 57 -4.31 1.80 2.58
C ASP A 57 -4.77 2.67 3.76
N GLY A 58 -4.61 2.18 4.99
CA GLY A 58 -4.92 2.96 6.20
C GLY A 58 -4.10 4.26 6.29
N ARG A 59 -2.81 4.21 5.92
CA ARG A 59 -1.96 5.42 5.90
C ARG A 59 -2.24 6.34 4.72
N ALA A 60 -2.63 5.78 3.57
CA ALA A 60 -2.99 6.59 2.40
C ALA A 60 -4.30 7.37 2.59
N SER A 61 -5.23 6.88 3.42
CA SER A 61 -6.55 7.49 3.62
C SER A 61 -6.55 8.88 4.26
N HIS A 62 -5.42 9.31 4.84
CA HIS A 62 -5.30 10.62 5.49
C HIS A 62 -5.04 11.79 4.54
N TYR A 63 -4.66 11.54 3.28
CA TYR A 63 -4.37 12.59 2.31
C TYR A 63 -5.58 12.80 1.40
N HIS A 64 -6.19 13.97 1.48
CA HIS A 64 -7.34 14.34 0.64
C HIS A 64 -6.91 15.34 -0.44
N GLY A 65 -7.06 14.94 -1.71
CA GLY A 65 -6.82 15.78 -2.88
C GLY A 65 -5.57 15.41 -3.67
N PRO A 66 -5.15 16.24 -4.65
CA PRO A 66 -3.88 16.06 -5.34
C PRO A 66 -2.74 16.18 -4.33
N VAL A 67 -1.88 15.17 -4.31
CA VAL A 67 -0.73 15.10 -3.40
C VAL A 67 0.50 15.57 -4.16
N HIS A 68 1.19 16.55 -3.60
CA HIS A 68 2.46 17.08 -4.12
C HIS A 68 3.60 16.66 -3.19
N LEU A 69 4.74 16.33 -3.79
CA LEU A 69 5.88 15.77 -3.06
C LEU A 69 7.13 16.57 -3.38
N ALA A 70 7.87 16.94 -2.35
CA ALA A 70 9.26 17.37 -2.45
C ALA A 70 10.11 16.49 -1.53
N ILE A 71 11.26 16.04 -2.01
CA ILE A 71 12.12 15.07 -1.31
C ILE A 71 13.52 15.65 -1.17
N ASP A 72 14.09 15.52 0.02
CA ASP A 72 15.52 15.71 0.24
C ASP A 72 16.19 14.43 0.78
N GLN A 73 17.43 14.52 1.24
CA GLN A 73 18.19 13.34 1.72
C GLN A 73 17.61 12.70 2.98
N ARG A 74 16.82 13.42 3.77
CA ARG A 74 16.36 12.99 5.11
C ARG A 74 14.85 12.98 5.23
N THR A 75 14.14 13.85 4.52
CA THR A 75 12.70 14.00 4.67
C THR A 75 11.97 14.05 3.33
N VAL A 76 10.69 13.70 3.40
CA VAL A 76 9.71 13.84 2.34
C VAL A 76 8.69 14.86 2.82
N LEU A 77 8.56 15.96 2.10
CA LEU A 77 7.52 16.93 2.31
C LEU A 77 6.33 16.59 1.40
N VAL A 78 5.19 16.33 2.03
CA VAL A 78 3.92 15.99 1.39
C VAL A 78 2.99 17.18 1.56
N GLY A 79 2.51 17.75 0.47
CA GLY A 79 1.43 18.75 0.52
C GLY A 79 0.15 18.22 -0.10
N ASP A 80 -0.97 18.52 0.56
CA ASP A 80 -2.31 18.15 0.11
C ASP A 80 -3.25 19.37 0.10
N SER A 81 -4.55 19.19 0.30
CA SER A 81 -5.50 20.32 0.37
C SER A 81 -5.54 21.01 1.74
N ALA A 82 -5.05 20.37 2.80
CA ALA A 82 -5.11 20.86 4.17
C ALA A 82 -3.81 21.56 4.61
N GLY A 83 -2.66 21.04 4.17
CA GLY A 83 -1.38 21.57 4.61
C GLY A 83 -0.17 20.84 4.05
N LEU A 84 0.93 20.98 4.79
CA LEU A 84 2.20 20.32 4.58
C LEU A 84 2.47 19.34 5.73
N VAL A 85 2.93 18.16 5.38
CA VAL A 85 3.35 17.10 6.31
C VAL A 85 4.79 16.73 5.96
N GLU A 86 5.70 16.88 6.91
CA GLU A 86 7.08 16.42 6.76
C GLU A 86 7.23 15.03 7.36
N LEU A 87 7.74 14.10 6.56
CA LEU A 87 7.95 12.71 6.94
C LEU A 87 9.45 12.40 6.92
N ASP A 88 9.94 11.60 7.87
CA ASP A 88 11.26 11.01 7.77
C ASP A 88 11.29 9.98 6.62
N VAL A 89 12.30 10.08 5.75
CA VAL A 89 12.37 9.27 4.52
C VAL A 89 12.63 7.78 4.80
N HIS A 90 13.20 7.44 5.96
CA HIS A 90 13.61 6.07 6.28
C HIS A 90 12.49 5.28 6.94
N ASN A 91 11.72 5.91 7.84
CA ASN A 91 10.68 5.22 8.61
C ASN A 91 9.24 5.72 8.32
N GLY A 92 9.10 6.82 7.56
CA GLY A 92 7.80 7.44 7.26
C GLY A 92 7.10 8.04 8.49
N GLU A 93 7.85 8.36 9.54
CA GLU A 93 7.36 9.03 10.74
C GLU A 93 7.05 10.48 10.44
N VAL A 94 5.91 10.96 10.93
CA VAL A 94 5.53 12.38 10.83
C VAL A 94 6.42 13.19 11.76
N LEU A 95 7.28 14.03 11.18
CA LEU A 95 8.17 14.92 11.91
C LEU A 95 7.45 16.22 12.26
N THR A 96 6.79 16.83 11.27
CA THR A 96 6.06 18.10 11.43
C THR A 96 4.80 18.11 10.57
N GLN A 97 3.83 18.93 10.97
CA GLN A 97 2.63 19.21 10.21
C GLN A 97 2.31 20.70 10.31
N THR A 98 2.01 21.33 9.18
CA THR A 98 1.75 22.78 9.10
C THR A 98 0.53 23.01 8.22
N ALA A 99 -0.50 23.67 8.74
CA ALA A 99 -1.68 24.01 7.94
C ALA A 99 -1.38 25.20 7.03
N PHE A 100 -1.96 25.23 5.81
CA PHE A 100 -1.80 26.40 4.93
C PHE A 100 -2.40 27.68 5.52
N ALA A 101 -3.41 27.55 6.38
CA ALA A 101 -3.99 28.66 7.12
C ALA A 101 -2.94 29.38 7.99
N ASP A 102 -2.01 28.64 8.60
CA ASP A 102 -0.95 29.20 9.43
C ASP A 102 0.13 29.90 8.60
N LEU A 103 0.36 29.40 7.37
CA LEU A 103 1.31 29.95 6.42
C LEU A 103 0.77 31.16 5.65
N SER A 104 -0.55 31.44 5.74
CA SER A 104 -1.23 32.45 4.91
C SER A 104 -1.01 32.24 3.40
N VAL A 105 -0.84 30.98 2.98
CA VAL A 105 -0.65 30.61 1.57
C VAL A 105 -2.00 30.17 0.98
N PRO A 106 -2.40 30.65 -0.21
CA PRO A 106 -3.66 30.24 -0.80
C PRO A 106 -3.60 28.80 -1.33
N THR A 107 -4.77 28.15 -1.34
CA THR A 107 -4.98 26.80 -1.85
C THR A 107 -6.00 26.83 -3.00
N PRO A 108 -5.98 25.86 -3.94
CA PRO A 108 -5.13 24.67 -3.97
C PRO A 108 -3.73 24.91 -4.54
N LEU A 109 -2.78 24.05 -4.17
CA LEU A 109 -1.44 24.04 -4.75
C LEU A 109 -1.43 23.34 -6.12
N ALA A 110 -0.51 23.78 -6.98
CA ALA A 110 -0.15 23.11 -8.22
C ALA A 110 1.13 22.29 -8.09
N ASP A 111 2.09 22.75 -7.28
CA ASP A 111 3.35 22.04 -7.09
C ASP A 111 4.11 22.53 -5.85
N ILE A 112 5.09 21.72 -5.42
CA ILE A 112 5.96 22.01 -4.27
C ILE A 112 7.40 21.67 -4.64
N GLN A 113 8.34 22.53 -4.24
CA GLN A 113 9.76 22.25 -4.32
C GLN A 113 10.45 22.65 -3.01
N ARG A 114 11.33 21.80 -2.48
CA ARG A 114 12.24 22.15 -1.38
C ARG A 114 13.56 22.69 -1.94
N LEU A 115 14.09 23.73 -1.30
CA LEU A 115 15.36 24.36 -1.62
C LEU A 115 16.47 23.84 -0.69
N ASP A 116 17.74 23.99 -1.09
CA ASP A 116 18.91 23.52 -0.36
C ASP A 116 19.06 24.23 1.00
N ASN A 117 18.53 25.45 1.10
CA ASN A 117 18.53 26.23 2.33
C ASN A 117 17.40 25.87 3.31
N GLY A 118 16.57 24.87 2.99
CA GLY A 118 15.45 24.41 3.79
C GLY A 118 14.13 25.16 3.57
N ASP A 119 14.14 26.25 2.79
CA ASP A 119 12.90 26.90 2.37
C ASP A 119 12.14 26.03 1.37
N VAL A 120 10.85 26.32 1.22
CA VAL A 120 9.94 25.60 0.33
C VAL A 120 9.29 26.59 -0.61
N LEU A 121 9.32 26.27 -1.91
CA LEU A 121 8.52 26.94 -2.92
C LEU A 121 7.18 26.24 -3.07
N LEU A 122 6.10 27.01 -2.98
CA LEU A 122 4.73 26.56 -3.15
C LEU A 122 4.12 27.27 -4.36
N ALA A 123 3.78 26.52 -5.40
CA ALA A 123 3.09 27.05 -6.57
C ALA A 123 1.58 26.99 -6.36
N GLU A 124 0.91 28.11 -6.51
CA GLU A 124 -0.55 28.21 -6.39
C GLU A 124 -1.22 27.90 -7.74
N ALA A 125 -2.25 27.06 -7.73
CA ALA A 125 -2.86 26.56 -8.96
C ALA A 125 -3.69 27.61 -9.72
N ASP A 126 -4.29 28.56 -9.01
CA ASP A 126 -5.30 29.45 -9.60
C ASP A 126 -4.79 30.86 -9.92
N THR A 127 -3.73 31.35 -9.26
CA THR A 127 -3.30 32.76 -9.37
C THR A 127 -1.89 32.94 -9.94
N ALA A 128 -1.27 31.89 -10.45
CA ALA A 128 0.08 31.99 -11.01
C ALA A 128 1.18 32.49 -10.07
N SER A 129 0.90 32.47 -8.78
CA SER A 129 1.82 32.92 -7.76
C SER A 129 2.68 31.75 -7.28
N VAL A 130 3.97 32.03 -7.11
CA VAL A 130 4.89 31.16 -6.38
C VAL A 130 5.24 31.84 -5.07
N TRP A 131 5.08 31.11 -3.98
CA TRP A 131 5.37 31.54 -2.62
C TRP A 131 6.63 30.87 -2.12
N ARG A 132 7.48 31.59 -1.38
CA ARG A 132 8.63 31.03 -0.66
C ARG A 132 8.31 31.03 0.82
N CYS A 133 8.41 29.85 1.44
CA CYS A 133 8.04 29.61 2.81
C CYS A 133 9.22 29.05 3.60
N ASN A 134 9.46 29.64 4.78
CA ASN A 134 10.31 29.06 5.80
C ASN A 134 9.42 28.36 6.82
N LEU A 135 9.43 27.02 6.82
CA LEU A 135 8.51 26.23 7.65
C LEU A 135 8.85 26.30 9.14
N GLU A 136 10.13 26.44 9.50
CA GLU A 136 10.55 26.59 10.91
C GLU A 136 10.02 27.87 11.56
N ARG A 137 9.93 28.96 10.78
CA ARG A 137 9.47 30.27 11.24
C ARG A 137 8.01 30.54 10.90
N THR A 138 7.35 29.62 10.19
CA THR A 138 5.99 29.76 9.64
C THR A 138 5.80 31.11 8.91
N THR A 139 6.80 31.53 8.14
CA THR A 139 6.75 32.77 7.36
C THR A 139 6.75 32.43 5.88
N CYS A 140 5.83 33.03 5.13
CA CYS A 140 5.80 32.94 3.67
C CYS A 140 5.77 34.33 3.05
N GLU A 141 6.47 34.47 1.93
CA GLU A 141 6.46 35.66 1.10
C GLU A 141 6.23 35.30 -0.36
N ARG A 142 5.66 36.22 -1.13
CA ARG A 142 5.48 36.01 -2.57
C ARG A 142 6.84 36.07 -3.25
N PHE A 143 7.24 34.97 -3.88
CA PHE A 143 8.52 34.81 -4.54
C PHE A 143 8.49 35.27 -6.00
N ALA A 144 7.45 34.85 -6.73
CA ALA A 144 7.23 35.24 -8.11
C ALA A 144 5.74 35.39 -8.40
N ASP A 145 5.43 36.35 -9.25
CA ASP A 145 4.10 36.54 -9.83
C ASP A 145 4.22 36.35 -11.34
N LEU A 146 3.65 35.24 -11.82
CA LEU A 146 3.79 34.81 -13.20
C LEU A 146 2.62 35.26 -14.08
N ASP A 147 1.78 36.19 -13.58
CA ASP A 147 0.54 36.81 -14.10
C ASP A 147 0.41 37.00 -15.64
N LYS A 148 1.51 36.86 -16.39
CA LYS A 148 1.61 37.12 -17.83
C LYS A 148 2.16 35.97 -18.69
N VAL A 149 2.64 34.87 -18.11
CA VAL A 149 3.47 33.89 -18.84
C VAL A 149 2.80 32.53 -19.04
N ALA A 150 1.86 32.15 -18.19
CA ALA A 150 1.37 30.77 -18.17
C ALA A 150 -0.07 30.70 -17.68
N GLY A 151 -0.85 29.78 -18.25
CA GLY A 151 -2.15 29.39 -17.71
C GLY A 151 -2.00 28.67 -16.37
N ARG A 152 -2.73 27.57 -16.16
CA ARG A 152 -2.56 26.77 -14.94
C ARG A 152 -1.18 26.10 -14.92
N PHE A 153 -0.45 26.27 -13.83
CA PHE A 153 0.85 25.64 -13.61
C PHE A 153 0.67 24.15 -13.34
N LEU A 154 1.58 23.35 -13.90
CA LEU A 154 1.66 21.93 -13.60
C LEU A 154 2.85 21.60 -12.71
N LYS A 155 4.00 22.25 -12.96
CA LYS A 155 5.26 22.01 -12.25
C LYS A 155 6.16 23.25 -12.20
N ILE A 156 6.93 23.38 -11.13
CA ILE A 156 7.99 24.39 -10.99
C ILE A 156 9.34 23.73 -10.68
N HIS A 157 10.41 24.38 -11.10
CA HIS A 157 11.77 24.03 -10.69
C HIS A 157 12.65 25.29 -10.63
N TYR A 158 13.11 25.64 -9.44
CA TYR A 158 14.07 26.69 -9.18
C TYR A 158 15.46 26.11 -9.06
N ASP A 159 16.38 26.60 -9.89
CA ASP A 159 17.82 26.34 -9.81
C ASP A 159 18.47 27.50 -9.04
N GLU A 160 18.90 27.22 -7.81
CA GLU A 160 19.54 28.22 -6.94
C GLU A 160 20.89 28.70 -7.49
N SER A 161 21.62 27.84 -8.20
CA SER A 161 22.94 28.18 -8.76
C SER A 161 22.82 29.15 -9.94
N ALA A 162 21.78 28.98 -10.76
CA ALA A 162 21.49 29.83 -11.90
C ALA A 162 20.54 30.99 -11.57
N GLN A 163 19.99 31.03 -10.34
CA GLN A 163 18.92 31.92 -9.91
C GLN A 163 17.77 31.97 -10.92
N ARG A 164 17.32 30.80 -11.38
CA ARG A 164 16.35 30.69 -12.48
C ARG A 164 15.19 29.78 -12.10
N LEU A 165 13.98 30.32 -12.24
CA LEU A 165 12.73 29.57 -12.10
C LEU A 165 12.27 29.05 -13.47
N TRP A 166 12.17 27.74 -13.58
CA TRP A 166 11.56 27.02 -14.70
C TRP A 166 10.15 26.63 -14.34
N VAL A 167 9.28 26.73 -15.33
CA VAL A 167 7.84 26.57 -15.13
C VAL A 167 7.26 25.77 -16.30
N ALA A 168 6.53 24.71 -15.98
CA ALA A 168 5.75 23.95 -16.94
C ALA A 168 4.27 24.35 -16.83
N ALA A 169 3.67 24.72 -17.95
CA ALA A 169 2.32 25.26 -18.09
C ALA A 169 1.58 24.59 -19.27
#